data_AF-A0A6C0D9F2-F1
#
_entry.id   AF-A0A6C0D9F2-F1
#
_cell.length_a   1.000
_cell.length_b   1.000
_cell.length_c   1.000
_cell.angle_alpha   90.00
_cell.angle_beta   90.00
_cell.angle_gamma   90.00
#
_symmetry.space_group_name_H-M   'P 1'
#
loop_
_entity.id
_entity.type
_entity.pdbx_description
1 polymer ?
#
loop_
_entity_poly.entity_id
_entity_poly.type
_entity_poly.pdbx_seq_one_letter_code
_entity_poly.pdbx_strand_id
1 'polypeptide(L)'
;MDFELPQIYNYNDTSDLVYIFFGILSLDVIVLFLTRYYKVGGKYLNEWYDQFNILAVLADVMIILIGFLITRFIYTNYIFEKFEYSLIYFLITLVAVQAVHDIFFYKGVIQPIPYGQNEMMDVFKKYAEDLGASVIGGDALLMIGSAFIALFYKYIPTSAFVSIASLFVYALPYILFTRNPYSIVVEVKKDEKKVDVSKEGVEDPKLDAYKRMVGL
;
A
#
# COMPACT_ATOMS: atom_id res chain seq x y z
N MET A 1 32.92 19.49 -3.83
CA MET A 1 32.20 18.66 -2.85
C MET A 1 31.66 17.51 -3.66
N ASP A 2 32.32 16.36 -3.56
CA ASP A 2 31.92 15.18 -4.33
C ASP A 2 30.58 14.69 -3.78
N PHE A 3 29.60 14.60 -4.66
CA PHE A 3 28.25 14.18 -4.30
C PHE A 3 28.24 12.65 -4.21
N GLU A 4 28.46 12.13 -3.00
CA GLU A 4 28.25 10.70 -2.73
C GLU A 4 26.77 10.44 -2.50
N LEU A 5 26.19 9.58 -3.34
CA LEU A 5 24.82 9.11 -3.15
C LEU A 5 24.71 8.33 -1.83
N PRO A 6 23.65 8.55 -1.03
CA PRO A 6 23.38 7.70 0.13
C PRO A 6 23.19 6.24 -0.33
N GLN A 7 23.48 5.31 0.55
CA GLN A 7 23.45 3.87 0.24
C GLN A 7 22.73 3.15 1.37
N ILE A 8 21.84 2.20 1.03
CA ILE A 8 21.04 1.43 2.01
C ILE A 8 21.24 -0.08 1.89
N TYR A 9 22.28 -0.53 1.17
CA TYR A 9 22.45 -1.94 0.83
C TYR A 9 23.05 -2.79 1.95
N ASN A 10 23.95 -2.21 2.77
CA ASN A 10 24.79 -2.97 3.70
C ASN A 10 23.95 -3.52 4.86
N TYR A 11 23.67 -4.83 4.89
CA TYR A 11 22.80 -5.43 5.90
C TYR A 11 23.31 -5.32 7.35
N ASN A 12 24.61 -5.07 7.56
CA ASN A 12 25.18 -4.88 8.89
C ASN A 12 24.87 -3.49 9.48
N ASP A 13 24.55 -2.51 8.62
CA ASP A 13 24.15 -1.17 9.07
C ASP A 13 22.67 -1.19 9.48
N THR A 14 22.40 -1.45 10.75
CA THR A 14 21.02 -1.50 11.25
C THR A 14 20.34 -0.13 11.28
N SER A 15 21.10 0.97 11.22
CA SER A 15 20.51 2.31 11.21
C SER A 15 19.69 2.56 9.94
N ASP A 16 20.04 1.93 8.82
CA ASP A 16 19.29 2.03 7.57
C ASP A 16 17.86 1.51 7.65
N LEU A 17 17.57 0.62 8.61
CA LEU A 17 16.24 0.05 8.77
C LEU A 17 15.19 1.10 9.12
N VAL A 18 15.57 2.17 9.83
CA VAL A 18 14.63 3.24 10.17
C VAL A 18 14.23 4.03 8.92
N TYR A 19 15.19 4.32 8.04
CA TYR A 19 14.93 5.02 6.79
C TYR A 19 14.13 4.15 5.82
N ILE A 20 14.44 2.85 5.76
CA ILE A 20 13.69 1.89 4.94
C ILE A 20 12.24 1.77 5.45
N PHE A 21 12.03 1.52 6.74
CA PHE A 21 10.69 1.36 7.31
C PHE A 21 9.82 2.59 7.05
N PHE A 22 10.31 3.78 7.38
CA PHE A 22 9.56 5.00 7.16
C PHE A 22 9.46 5.39 5.68
N GLY A 23 10.43 4.99 4.85
CA GLY A 23 10.37 5.17 3.40
C GLY A 23 9.24 4.35 2.78
N ILE A 24 9.10 3.09 3.20
CA ILE A 24 8.01 2.19 2.81
C ILE A 24 6.66 2.76 3.28
N LEU A 25 6.55 3.09 4.57
CA LEU A 25 5.31 3.64 5.14
C LEU A 25 4.87 4.92 4.44
N SER A 26 5.81 5.82 4.15
CA SER A 26 5.48 7.07 3.48
C SER A 26 5.03 6.84 2.05
N LEU A 27 5.64 5.88 1.33
CA LEU A 27 5.15 5.49 0.02
C LEU A 27 3.74 4.89 0.10
N ASP A 28 3.49 3.99 1.05
CA ASP A 28 2.18 3.38 1.25
C ASP A 28 1.11 4.45 1.51
N VAL A 29 1.39 5.44 2.36
CA VAL A 29 0.47 6.58 2.60
C VAL A 29 0.25 7.41 1.33
N ILE A 30 1.27 7.62 0.49
CA ILE A 30 1.13 8.29 -0.81
C ILE A 30 0.22 7.47 -1.74
N VAL A 31 0.43 6.15 -1.82
CA VAL A 31 -0.37 5.26 -2.65
C VAL A 31 -1.81 5.21 -2.16
N LEU A 32 -2.02 5.06 -0.85
CA LEU A 32 -3.34 5.13 -0.22
C LEU A 32 -4.04 6.46 -0.54
N PHE A 33 -3.34 7.59 -0.45
CA PHE A 33 -3.87 8.90 -0.86
C PHE A 33 -4.30 8.88 -2.33
N LEU A 34 -3.44 8.40 -3.24
CA LEU A 34 -3.78 8.28 -4.66
C LEU A 34 -4.95 7.32 -4.91
N THR A 35 -5.06 6.26 -4.12
CA THR A 35 -6.14 5.27 -4.19
C THR A 35 -7.48 5.87 -3.77
N ARG A 36 -7.49 6.66 -2.67
CA ARG A 36 -8.70 7.32 -2.17
C ARG A 36 -9.16 8.48 -3.03
N TYR A 37 -8.24 9.32 -3.52
CA TYR A 37 -8.61 10.56 -4.21
C TYR A 37 -8.56 10.46 -5.73
N TYR A 38 -7.73 9.58 -6.29
CA TYR A 38 -7.45 9.51 -7.73
C TYR A 38 -7.73 8.14 -8.36
N LYS A 39 -8.40 7.23 -7.63
CA LYS A 39 -8.79 5.87 -8.11
C LYS A 39 -7.62 4.98 -8.53
N VAL A 40 -6.40 5.27 -8.07
CA VAL A 40 -5.22 4.43 -8.33
C VAL A 40 -5.38 3.07 -7.63
N GLY A 41 -5.03 1.97 -8.31
CA GLY A 41 -5.16 0.60 -7.77
C GLY A 41 -6.58 0.01 -7.81
N GLY A 42 -7.58 0.80 -8.20
CA GLY A 42 -8.92 0.29 -8.51
C GLY A 42 -9.78 -0.09 -7.28
N LYS A 43 -10.81 -0.91 -7.55
CA LYS A 43 -11.79 -1.35 -6.54
C LYS A 43 -11.18 -2.24 -5.48
N TYR A 44 -10.34 -3.18 -5.90
CA TYR A 44 -9.70 -4.16 -5.03
C TYR A 44 -8.84 -3.50 -3.96
N LEU A 45 -7.90 -2.63 -4.35
CA LEU A 45 -7.07 -1.93 -3.37
C LEU A 45 -7.88 -1.09 -2.37
N ASN A 46 -9.03 -0.52 -2.80
CA ASN A 46 -9.93 0.16 -1.87
C ASN A 46 -10.64 -0.82 -0.92
N GLU A 47 -11.09 -1.99 -1.40
CA GLU A 47 -11.69 -3.03 -0.55
C GLU A 47 -10.68 -3.56 0.49
N TRP A 48 -9.42 -3.71 0.11
CA TRP A 48 -8.31 -4.10 1.00
C TRP A 48 -8.20 -3.14 2.20
N TYR A 49 -8.10 -1.83 1.92
CA TYR A 49 -7.99 -0.83 2.97
C TYR A 49 -9.28 -0.64 3.77
N ASP A 50 -10.46 -0.80 3.17
CA ASP A 50 -11.74 -0.70 3.88
C ASP A 50 -11.96 -1.87 4.84
N GLN A 51 -11.59 -3.08 4.43
CA GLN A 51 -11.81 -4.29 5.22
C GLN A 51 -10.80 -4.38 6.36
N PHE A 52 -9.52 -4.14 6.10
CA PHE A 52 -8.45 -4.41 7.07
C PHE A 52 -7.87 -3.15 7.73
N ASN A 53 -8.22 -1.95 7.24
CA ASN A 53 -7.80 -0.68 7.84
C ASN A 53 -6.28 -0.63 8.08
N ILE A 54 -5.85 -0.33 9.31
CA ILE A 54 -4.44 -0.23 9.67
C ILE A 54 -3.69 -1.56 9.52
N LEU A 55 -4.40 -2.69 9.54
CA LEU A 55 -3.79 -4.01 9.34
C LEU A 55 -3.39 -4.24 7.89
N ALA A 56 -4.12 -3.67 6.93
CA ALA A 56 -3.72 -3.67 5.52
C ALA A 56 -2.40 -2.91 5.35
N VAL A 57 -2.33 -1.68 5.86
CA VAL A 57 -1.11 -0.85 5.84
C VAL A 57 0.06 -1.56 6.49
N LEU A 58 -0.16 -2.18 7.67
CA LEU A 58 0.89 -2.93 8.35
C LEU A 58 1.36 -4.13 7.51
N ALA A 59 0.45 -4.88 6.90
CA ALA A 59 0.80 -6.00 6.03
C ALA A 59 1.64 -5.54 4.83
N ASP A 60 1.23 -4.46 4.17
CA ASP A 60 1.92 -3.90 2.99
C ASP A 60 3.32 -3.38 3.36
N VAL A 61 3.46 -2.67 4.49
CA VAL A 61 4.76 -2.19 4.96
C VAL A 61 5.68 -3.35 5.34
N MET A 62 5.16 -4.35 6.07
CA MET A 62 5.98 -5.45 6.58
C MET A 62 6.45 -6.38 5.47
N ILE A 63 5.62 -6.64 4.45
CA ILE A 63 6.00 -7.53 3.34
C ILE A 63 7.09 -6.90 2.47
N ILE A 64 6.99 -5.60 2.20
CA ILE A 64 8.03 -4.84 1.49
C ILE A 64 9.32 -4.80 2.33
N LEU A 65 9.22 -4.60 3.65
CA LEU A 65 10.39 -4.60 4.54
C LEU A 65 11.13 -5.94 4.51
N ILE A 66 10.41 -7.07 4.52
CA ILE A 66 11.02 -8.40 4.36
C ILE A 66 11.80 -8.48 3.04
N GLY A 67 11.22 -7.97 1.94
CA GLY A 67 11.90 -7.85 0.65
C GLY A 67 13.22 -7.09 0.76
N PHE A 68 13.23 -5.92 1.40
CA PHE A 68 14.46 -5.15 1.65
C PHE A 68 15.49 -5.92 2.47
N LEU A 69 15.09 -6.61 3.54
CA LEU A 69 16.01 -7.37 4.39
C LEU A 69 16.73 -8.46 3.59
N ILE A 70 15.98 -9.23 2.79
CA ILE A 70 16.53 -10.27 1.92
C ILE A 70 17.44 -9.65 0.86
N THR A 71 17.00 -8.57 0.20
CA THR A 71 17.81 -7.89 -0.81
C THR A 71 19.12 -7.36 -0.25
N ARG A 72 19.11 -6.75 0.93
CA ARG A 72 20.33 -6.23 1.58
C ARG A 72 21.31 -7.36 1.87
N PHE A 73 20.82 -8.49 2.38
CA PHE A 73 21.64 -9.68 2.59
C PHE A 73 22.25 -10.20 1.29
N ILE A 74 21.44 -10.39 0.24
CA ILE A 74 21.91 -10.90 -1.05
C ILE A 74 22.89 -9.94 -1.71
N TYR A 75 22.52 -8.66 -1.78
CA TYR A 75 23.30 -7.65 -2.47
C TYR A 75 24.67 -7.46 -1.81
N THR A 76 24.71 -7.34 -0.47
CA THR A 76 25.97 -7.14 0.25
C THR A 76 26.93 -8.32 0.08
N ASN A 77 26.42 -9.56 0.18
CA ASN A 77 27.29 -10.75 0.22
C ASN A 77 27.63 -11.31 -1.17
N TYR A 78 26.84 -11.02 -2.22
CA TYR A 78 27.03 -11.68 -3.53
C TYR A 78 27.23 -10.73 -4.70
N ILE A 79 26.77 -9.48 -4.61
CA ILE A 79 26.78 -8.53 -5.73
C ILE A 79 27.81 -7.43 -5.49
N PHE A 80 27.75 -6.78 -4.33
CA PHE A 80 28.65 -5.69 -3.97
C PHE A 80 30.12 -6.14 -3.99
N GLU A 81 30.42 -7.36 -3.50
CA GLU A 81 31.78 -7.93 -3.54
C GLU A 81 32.37 -8.01 -4.96
N LYS A 82 31.50 -8.11 -5.99
CA LYS A 82 31.92 -8.33 -7.39
C LYS A 82 31.89 -7.08 -8.26
N PHE A 83 30.98 -6.14 -7.98
CA PHE A 83 30.64 -5.05 -8.91
C PHE A 83 30.73 -3.65 -8.30
N GLU A 84 31.21 -3.53 -7.06
CA GLU A 84 31.14 -2.30 -6.26
C GLU A 84 29.68 -1.82 -6.08
N TYR A 85 29.47 -0.66 -5.42
CA TYR A 85 28.12 -0.16 -5.22
C TYR A 85 27.54 0.41 -6.52
N SER A 86 26.38 -0.10 -6.90
CA SER A 86 25.56 0.43 -7.99
C SER A 86 24.10 0.41 -7.58
N LEU A 87 23.50 1.61 -7.55
CA LEU A 87 22.07 1.78 -7.26
C LEU A 87 21.21 0.95 -8.22
N ILE A 88 21.58 0.90 -9.50
CA ILE A 88 20.84 0.13 -10.52
C ILE A 88 20.85 -1.36 -10.16
N TYR A 89 22.02 -1.93 -9.83
CA TYR A 89 22.09 -3.33 -9.43
C TYR A 89 21.32 -3.60 -8.14
N PHE A 90 21.32 -2.66 -7.20
CA PHE A 90 20.54 -2.78 -5.96
C PHE A 90 19.04 -2.85 -6.26
N LEU A 91 18.53 -1.93 -7.10
CA LEU A 91 17.12 -1.91 -7.49
C LEU A 91 16.71 -3.15 -8.31
N ILE A 92 17.57 -3.63 -9.22
CA ILE A 92 17.32 -4.88 -9.95
C ILE A 92 17.22 -6.06 -8.98
N THR A 93 18.13 -6.14 -8.01
CA THR A 93 18.11 -7.19 -6.98
C THR A 93 16.85 -7.09 -6.11
N LEU A 94 16.44 -5.87 -5.78
CA LEU A 94 15.25 -5.59 -4.99
C LEU A 94 13.98 -6.12 -5.68
N VAL A 95 13.79 -5.78 -6.95
CA VAL A 95 12.65 -6.25 -7.75
C VAL A 95 12.72 -7.76 -7.99
N ALA A 96 13.91 -8.32 -8.24
CA ALA A 96 14.07 -9.77 -8.42
C ALA A 96 13.69 -10.54 -7.14
N VAL A 97 14.11 -10.05 -5.97
CA VAL A 97 13.74 -10.64 -4.68
C VAL A 97 12.23 -10.55 -4.46
N GLN A 98 11.61 -9.40 -4.72
CA GLN A 98 10.15 -9.24 -4.61
C GLN A 98 9.41 -10.22 -5.52
N ALA A 99 9.78 -10.30 -6.80
CA ALA A 99 9.11 -11.21 -7.73
C ALA A 99 9.21 -12.69 -7.30
N VAL A 100 10.39 -13.11 -6.82
CA VAL A 100 10.58 -14.46 -6.28
C VAL A 100 9.75 -14.68 -5.03
N HIS A 101 9.79 -13.74 -4.09
CA HIS A 101 9.01 -13.78 -2.86
C HIS A 101 7.52 -13.93 -3.15
N ASP A 102 6.96 -13.13 -4.06
CA ASP A 102 5.52 -13.13 -4.34
C ASP A 102 5.05 -14.42 -5.00
N ILE A 103 5.87 -15.01 -5.88
CA ILE A 103 5.58 -16.33 -6.46
C ILE A 103 5.52 -17.39 -5.36
N PHE A 104 6.49 -17.39 -4.44
CA PHE A 104 6.52 -18.35 -3.32
C PHE A 104 5.38 -18.11 -2.33
N PHE A 105 5.10 -16.85 -2.01
CA PHE A 105 4.01 -16.49 -1.10
C PHE A 105 2.65 -16.89 -1.69
N TYR A 106 2.43 -16.62 -2.98
CA TYR A 106 1.20 -17.00 -3.64
C TYR A 106 1.00 -18.52 -3.69
N LYS A 107 1.99 -19.27 -4.20
CA LYS A 107 1.87 -20.72 -4.37
C LYS A 107 1.97 -21.50 -3.06
N GLY A 108 2.82 -21.05 -2.15
CA GLY A 108 3.16 -21.75 -0.91
C GLY A 108 2.27 -21.39 0.28
N VAL A 109 1.71 -20.17 0.31
CA VAL A 109 0.94 -19.67 1.45
C VAL A 109 -0.49 -19.35 1.05
N ILE A 110 -0.72 -18.52 0.03
CA ILE A 110 -2.07 -18.07 -0.33
C ILE A 110 -2.90 -19.23 -0.89
N GLN A 111 -2.44 -19.90 -1.94
CA GLN A 111 -3.21 -20.93 -2.63
C GLN A 111 -3.66 -22.10 -1.72
N PRO A 112 -2.80 -22.68 -0.87
CA PRO A 112 -3.16 -23.84 -0.05
C PRO A 112 -4.23 -23.59 1.01
N ILE A 113 -4.41 -22.35 1.47
CA ILE A 113 -5.36 -22.02 2.55
C ILE A 113 -6.80 -21.99 1.98
N PRO A 114 -7.72 -22.89 2.38
CA PRO A 114 -9.08 -22.90 1.83
C PRO A 114 -9.85 -21.59 2.07
N TYR A 115 -10.78 -21.26 1.17
CA TYR A 115 -11.65 -20.11 1.35
C TYR A 115 -12.42 -20.16 2.67
N GLY A 116 -12.56 -19.01 3.34
CA GLY A 116 -13.26 -18.89 4.63
C GLY A 116 -12.41 -19.19 5.86
N GLN A 117 -11.14 -19.58 5.70
CA GLN A 117 -10.21 -19.80 6.81
C GLN A 117 -9.43 -18.54 7.19
N ASN A 118 -9.20 -17.64 6.24
CA ASN A 118 -8.47 -16.40 6.46
C ASN A 118 -8.96 -15.33 5.48
N GLU A 119 -9.56 -14.26 6.01
CA GLU A 119 -10.17 -13.21 5.20
C GLU A 119 -9.16 -12.48 4.30
N MET A 120 -7.92 -12.24 4.77
CA MET A 120 -6.90 -11.61 3.94
C MET A 120 -6.50 -12.50 2.77
N MET A 121 -6.35 -13.80 3.01
CA MET A 121 -6.03 -14.76 1.93
C MET A 121 -7.15 -14.88 0.92
N ASP A 122 -8.41 -14.86 1.39
CA ASP A 122 -9.58 -14.88 0.51
C ASP A 122 -9.62 -13.66 -0.41
N VAL A 123 -9.22 -12.50 0.11
CA VAL A 123 -9.11 -11.26 -0.65
C VAL A 123 -7.98 -11.35 -1.69
N PHE A 124 -6.79 -11.83 -1.31
CA PHE A 124 -5.69 -12.04 -2.28
C PHE A 124 -6.07 -13.01 -3.40
N LYS A 125 -6.81 -14.08 -3.10
CA LYS A 125 -7.26 -15.04 -4.12
C LYS A 125 -8.22 -14.40 -5.13
N LYS A 126 -9.20 -13.63 -4.66
CA LYS A 126 -10.10 -12.86 -5.53
C LYS A 126 -9.32 -11.92 -6.44
N TYR A 127 -8.30 -11.26 -5.91
CA TYR A 127 -7.49 -10.32 -6.68
C TYR A 127 -6.66 -11.02 -7.75
N ALA A 128 -6.09 -12.19 -7.43
CA ALA A 128 -5.31 -12.99 -8.37
C ALA A 128 -6.15 -13.52 -9.54
N GLU A 129 -7.42 -13.85 -9.32
CA GLU A 129 -8.36 -14.26 -10.37
C GLU A 129 -8.64 -13.14 -11.38
N ASP A 130 -8.66 -11.88 -10.93
CA ASP A 130 -9.07 -10.73 -11.75
C ASP A 130 -7.92 -9.87 -12.33
N LEU A 131 -6.79 -9.74 -11.63
CA LEU A 131 -5.68 -8.84 -12.02
C LEU A 131 -4.52 -9.56 -12.73
N GLY A 132 -4.42 -10.88 -12.63
CA GLY A 132 -3.40 -11.69 -13.31
C GLY A 132 -1.97 -11.15 -13.14
N ALA A 133 -1.22 -11.06 -14.25
CA ALA A 133 0.20 -10.67 -14.24
C ALA A 133 0.46 -9.18 -13.94
N SER A 134 -0.57 -8.32 -13.93
CA SER A 134 -0.40 -6.87 -13.71
C SER A 134 0.04 -6.52 -12.28
N VAL A 135 -0.19 -7.43 -11.32
CA VAL A 135 0.16 -7.26 -9.90
C VAL A 135 1.68 -7.12 -9.72
N ILE A 136 2.47 -7.94 -10.41
CA ILE A 136 3.94 -7.95 -10.29
C ILE A 136 4.55 -6.59 -10.68
N GLY A 137 3.97 -5.91 -11.68
CA GLY A 137 4.43 -4.59 -12.10
C GLY A 137 4.13 -3.48 -11.07
N GLY A 138 2.98 -3.58 -10.40
CA GLY A 138 2.61 -2.67 -9.31
C GLY A 138 3.56 -2.80 -8.13
N ASP A 139 3.83 -4.04 -7.69
CA ASP A 139 4.72 -4.31 -6.55
C ASP A 139 6.16 -3.85 -6.83
N ALA A 140 6.66 -4.03 -8.05
CA ALA A 140 7.97 -3.51 -8.44
C ALA A 140 8.07 -1.98 -8.30
N LEU A 141 7.00 -1.24 -8.63
CA LEU A 141 6.95 0.21 -8.43
C LEU A 141 6.94 0.57 -6.94
N LEU A 142 6.24 -0.19 -6.10
CA LEU A 142 6.26 0.00 -4.65
C LEU A 142 7.66 -0.23 -4.06
N MET A 143 8.34 -1.29 -4.51
CA MET A 143 9.72 -1.58 -4.08
C MET A 143 10.68 -0.45 -4.46
N ILE A 144 10.66 -0.03 -5.74
CA ILE A 144 11.54 1.02 -6.25
C ILE A 144 11.24 2.37 -5.58
N GLY A 145 9.96 2.74 -5.49
CA GLY A 145 9.54 3.98 -4.83
C GLY A 145 9.99 4.03 -3.38
N SER A 146 9.88 2.91 -2.67
CA SER A 146 10.26 2.82 -1.25
C SER A 146 11.76 2.99 -1.09
N ALA A 147 12.55 2.43 -2.02
CA ALA A 147 14.00 2.58 -2.02
C ALA A 147 14.40 4.05 -2.23
N PHE A 148 13.75 4.75 -3.16
CA PHE A 148 14.03 6.16 -3.40
C PHE A 148 13.66 7.05 -2.21
N ILE A 149 12.51 6.82 -1.56
CA ILE A 149 12.15 7.59 -0.35
C ILE A 149 13.12 7.29 0.79
N ALA A 150 13.50 6.02 0.99
CA ALA A 150 14.49 5.65 2.01
C ALA A 150 15.85 6.32 1.77
N LEU A 151 16.33 6.35 0.52
CA LEU A 151 17.56 7.05 0.12
C LEU A 151 17.44 8.56 0.39
N PHE A 152 16.29 9.16 0.05
CA PHE A 152 16.02 10.56 0.33
C PHE A 152 16.03 10.86 1.84
N TYR A 153 15.42 10.00 2.66
CA TYR A 153 15.44 10.13 4.12
C TYR A 153 16.82 10.01 4.73
N LYS A 154 17.67 9.13 4.18
CA LYS A 154 19.08 9.03 4.59
C LYS A 154 19.91 10.25 4.18
N TYR A 155 19.56 10.92 3.08
CA TYR A 155 20.28 12.08 2.57
C TYR A 155 20.00 13.37 3.36
N ILE A 156 18.77 13.58 3.82
CA ILE A 156 18.35 14.82 4.49
C ILE A 156 18.73 14.84 5.98
N PRO A 157 18.77 16.03 6.63
CA PRO A 157 18.98 16.11 8.07
C PRO A 157 17.95 15.31 8.86
N THR A 158 18.37 14.67 9.95
CA THR A 158 17.50 13.83 10.80
C THR A 158 16.24 14.56 11.27
N SER A 159 16.33 15.85 11.58
CA SER A 159 15.16 16.66 11.97
C SER A 159 14.13 16.77 10.85
N ALA A 160 14.57 16.92 9.59
CA ALA A 160 13.69 16.97 8.42
C ALA A 160 13.06 15.59 8.17
N PHE A 161 13.86 14.52 8.20
CA PHE A 161 13.37 13.14 8.11
C PHE A 161 12.27 12.85 9.14
N VAL A 162 12.55 13.09 10.43
CA VAL A 162 11.58 12.83 11.52
C VAL A 162 10.32 13.66 11.34
N SER A 163 10.44 14.93 10.92
CA SER A 163 9.29 15.80 10.70
C SER A 163 8.40 15.29 9.57
N ILE A 164 8.99 14.92 8.42
CA ILE A 164 8.24 14.41 7.27
C ILE A 164 7.61 13.05 7.59
N ALA A 165 8.36 12.13 8.19
CA ALA A 165 7.85 10.82 8.58
C ALA A 165 6.67 10.95 9.57
N SER A 166 6.76 11.88 10.53
CA SER A 166 5.67 12.15 11.49
C SER A 166 4.42 12.67 10.80
N LEU A 167 4.56 13.52 9.76
CA LEU A 167 3.42 13.99 8.98
C LEU A 167 2.72 12.86 8.23
N PHE A 168 3.46 11.91 7.65
CA PHE A 168 2.86 10.74 6.99
C PHE A 168 2.12 9.84 7.97
N VAL A 169 2.74 9.54 9.13
CA VAL A 169 2.11 8.77 10.20
C VAL A 169 0.83 9.46 10.71
N TYR A 170 0.88 10.78 10.86
CA TYR A 170 -0.27 11.57 11.32
C TYR A 170 -1.39 11.62 10.27
N ALA A 171 -1.05 11.75 8.99
CA ALA A 171 -2.02 11.82 7.90
C ALA A 171 -2.72 10.47 7.64
N LEU A 172 -2.01 9.36 7.87
CA LEU A 172 -2.48 8.01 7.60
C LEU A 172 -3.91 7.73 8.08
N PRO A 173 -4.28 7.89 9.37
CA PRO A 173 -5.65 7.59 9.81
C PRO A 173 -6.70 8.41 9.07
N TYR A 174 -6.46 9.69 8.80
CA TYR A 174 -7.43 10.55 8.11
C TYR A 174 -7.66 10.11 6.66
N ILE A 175 -6.59 9.73 5.96
CA ILE A 175 -6.69 9.24 4.59
C ILE A 175 -7.37 7.87 4.57
N LEU A 176 -6.98 6.98 5.49
CA LEU A 176 -7.53 5.63 5.59
C LEU A 176 -9.05 5.63 5.78
N PHE A 177 -9.56 6.53 6.63
CA PHE A 177 -10.99 6.69 6.89
C PHE A 177 -11.70 7.67 5.93
N THR A 178 -11.02 8.15 4.89
CA THR A 178 -11.68 8.93 3.83
C THR A 178 -12.48 8.00 2.92
N ARG A 179 -13.71 8.41 2.58
CA ARG A 179 -14.61 7.64 1.72
C ARG A 179 -13.96 7.34 0.37
N ASN A 180 -14.08 6.10 -0.05
CA ASN A 180 -13.56 5.65 -1.33
C ASN A 180 -14.52 6.06 -2.49
N PRO A 181 -14.01 6.23 -3.72
CA PRO A 181 -14.81 6.66 -4.86
C PRO A 181 -15.69 5.55 -5.47
N TYR A 182 -15.53 4.30 -5.05
CA TYR A 182 -16.32 3.13 -5.47
C TYR A 182 -17.53 2.87 -4.56
N SER A 183 -17.55 3.37 -3.32
CA SER A 183 -18.66 3.18 -2.37
C SER A 183 -19.92 3.92 -2.84
N ILE A 184 -19.75 5.03 -3.55
CA ILE A 184 -20.84 5.83 -4.14
C ILE A 184 -21.60 5.02 -5.22
N VAL A 185 -20.89 4.23 -6.04
CA VAL A 185 -21.52 3.45 -7.12
C VAL A 185 -22.35 2.30 -6.56
N VAL A 186 -21.94 1.73 -5.42
CA VAL A 186 -22.69 0.65 -4.76
C VAL A 186 -23.97 1.21 -4.14
N GLU A 187 -23.92 2.36 -3.45
CA GLU A 187 -25.13 3.00 -2.93
C GLU A 187 -26.12 3.34 -4.05
N VAL A 188 -25.66 3.96 -5.14
CA VAL A 188 -26.53 4.29 -6.29
C VAL A 188 -27.17 3.04 -6.91
N LYS A 189 -26.42 1.95 -7.10
CA LYS A 189 -27.01 0.69 -7.61
C LYS A 189 -27.96 0.01 -6.62
N LYS A 190 -27.76 0.20 -5.31
CA LYS A 190 -28.63 -0.36 -4.27
C LYS A 190 -29.95 0.41 -4.21
N ASP A 191 -29.89 1.72 -4.45
CA ASP A 191 -31.05 2.60 -4.52
C ASP A 191 -31.82 2.42 -5.85
N GLU A 192 -31.13 2.20 -6.98
CA GLU A 192 -31.79 1.88 -8.26
C GLU A 192 -32.47 0.50 -8.26
N LYS A 193 -32.02 -0.45 -7.43
CA LYS A 193 -32.66 -1.78 -7.30
C LYS A 193 -33.81 -1.82 -6.29
N LYS A 194 -34.22 -0.68 -5.71
CA LYS A 194 -35.41 -0.56 -4.86
C LYS A 194 -36.33 0.57 -5.29
N VAL A 195 -36.76 0.57 -6.55
CA VAL A 195 -37.89 1.40 -6.99
C VAL A 195 -38.74 0.59 -7.98
N ASP A 196 -39.53 -0.35 -7.46
CA ASP A 196 -40.82 -0.64 -8.07
C ASP A 196 -41.84 0.24 -7.36
N VAL A 197 -41.93 1.50 -7.80
CA VAL A 197 -42.97 2.44 -7.33
C VAL A 197 -44.17 2.28 -8.24
N SER A 198 -44.83 1.13 -8.11
CA SER A 198 -46.26 1.08 -8.31
C SER A 198 -46.93 1.46 -6.99
N LYS A 199 -47.31 2.73 -6.89
CA LYS A 199 -48.25 3.31 -5.90
C LYS A 199 -47.76 3.37 -4.45
N GLU A 200 -47.32 4.56 -4.05
CA GLU A 200 -47.84 5.35 -2.90
C GLU A 200 -46.77 6.36 -2.48
N GLY A 201 -47.20 7.59 -2.21
CA GLY A 201 -46.34 8.68 -1.79
C GLY A 201 -45.69 8.37 -0.44
N VAL A 202 -44.39 8.08 -0.46
CA VAL A 202 -43.59 7.92 0.74
C VAL A 202 -42.82 9.23 0.94
N GLU A 203 -43.24 10.04 1.90
CA GLU A 203 -42.44 11.16 2.39
C GLU A 203 -41.16 10.64 3.06
N ASP A 204 -40.03 11.20 2.65
CA ASP A 204 -38.70 10.84 3.16
C ASP A 204 -38.54 11.26 4.64
N PRO A 205 -38.36 10.30 5.58
CA PRO A 205 -38.19 10.59 7.01
C PRO A 205 -36.99 11.49 7.33
N LYS A 206 -35.96 11.51 6.46
CA LYS A 206 -34.77 12.35 6.63
C LYS A 206 -35.03 13.80 6.24
N LEU A 207 -35.88 14.02 5.24
CA LEU A 207 -36.30 15.34 4.83
C LEU A 207 -37.18 16.01 5.90
N ASP A 208 -38.02 15.21 6.56
CA ASP A 208 -38.90 15.67 7.63
C ASP A 208 -38.13 16.01 8.92
N ALA A 209 -37.09 15.24 9.24
CA ALA A 209 -36.17 15.57 10.33
C ALA A 209 -35.36 16.84 10.05
N TYR A 210 -34.93 17.05 8.81
CA TYR A 210 -34.20 18.26 8.41
C TYR A 210 -35.08 19.51 8.51
N LYS A 211 -36.32 19.45 7.97
CA LYS A 211 -37.30 20.55 8.05
C LYS A 211 -37.58 20.99 9.48
N ARG A 212 -37.75 20.03 10.40
CA ARG A 212 -37.92 20.31 11.84
C ARG A 212 -36.69 20.95 12.48
N MET A 213 -35.49 20.64 12.01
CA MET A 213 -34.25 21.23 12.52
C MET A 213 -33.99 22.65 12.00
N VAL A 214 -34.40 22.97 10.76
CA VAL A 214 -34.15 24.29 10.15
C VAL A 214 -35.36 25.24 10.18
N GLY A 215 -36.49 24.82 10.77
CA GLY A 215 -37.68 25.66 10.91
C GLY A 215 -38.37 25.99 9.58
N LEU A 216 -38.34 25.04 8.63
CA LEU A 216 -39.05 25.11 7.34
C LEU A 216 -40.24 24.15 7.30
#